data_AF-A0A7Y9XES3-F1
#
_entry.id   AF-A0A7Y9XES3-F1
#
_cell.length_a   1.000
_cell.length_b   1.000
_cell.length_c   1.000
_cell.angle_alpha   90.00
_cell.angle_beta   90.00
_cell.angle_gamma   90.00
#
_symmetry.space_group_name_H-M   'P 1'
#
loop_
_entity.id
_entity.type
_entity.pdbx_description
1 polymer ?
#
loop_
_entity_poly.entity_id
_entity_poly.type
_entity_poly.pdbx_seq_one_letter_code
_entity_poly.pdbx_strand_id
1 'polypeptide(L)'
;MTDGDGGLFADPEGLARDGWKIHDTAEYTYELRQWLDNELASLGDIWGSGDEFANDMDKSLGVLRTSISDYIDFLVTAQKDLADHTVQMGGNYGRAEGVNEDIASGIDPANGSRPGGGRR
;
A
#
# COMPACT_ATOMS: atom_id res chain seq x y z
N MET A 1 32.79 0.04 10.74
CA MET A 1 33.08 -1.04 9.77
C MET A 1 32.86 -2.35 10.49
N THR A 2 31.65 -2.89 10.35
CA THR A 2 31.31 -4.24 10.76
C THR A 2 30.98 -4.98 9.47
N ASP A 3 32.02 -5.57 8.88
CA ASP A 3 31.87 -6.61 7.89
C ASP A 3 31.34 -7.84 8.64
N GLY A 4 30.08 -8.18 8.42
CA GLY A 4 29.42 -9.36 8.96
C GLY A 4 28.28 -9.72 8.02
N ASP A 5 28.40 -10.89 7.40
CA ASP A 5 27.46 -11.56 6.50
C ASP A 5 26.18 -10.78 6.16
N GLY A 6 26.12 -10.30 4.92
CA GLY A 6 24.94 -9.70 4.30
C GLY A 6 23.80 -10.69 4.08
N GLY A 7 23.34 -11.33 5.16
CA GLY A 7 22.07 -12.04 5.21
C GLY A 7 20.95 -11.02 5.10
N LEU A 8 20.12 -11.17 4.07
CA LEU A 8 18.90 -10.39 3.91
C LEU A 8 17.93 -10.79 5.03
N PHE A 9 17.93 -10.05 6.15
CA PHE A 9 16.98 -10.24 7.23
C PHE A 9 15.70 -9.46 6.89
N ALA A 10 14.76 -10.12 6.22
CA ALA A 10 13.41 -9.62 6.07
C ALA A 10 12.58 -10.05 7.28
N ASP A 11 11.68 -9.19 7.77
CA ASP A 11 10.64 -9.54 8.75
C ASP A 11 9.31 -9.73 7.97
N PRO A 12 8.97 -10.97 7.55
CA PRO A 12 7.82 -11.22 6.69
C PRO A 12 6.49 -10.87 7.38
N GLU A 13 6.42 -11.13 8.69
CA GLU A 13 5.25 -10.82 9.52
C GLU A 13 5.09 -9.31 9.70
N GLY A 14 6.19 -8.60 9.93
CA GLY A 14 6.24 -7.15 9.98
C GLY A 14 5.76 -6.51 8.68
N LEU A 15 6.23 -7.01 7.53
CA LEU A 15 5.78 -6.57 6.20
C LEU A 15 4.28 -6.84 6.00
N ALA A 16 3.80 -8.04 6.31
CA ALA A 16 2.38 -8.35 6.19
C ALA A 16 1.52 -7.41 7.06
N ARG A 17 1.91 -7.22 8.33
CA ARG A 17 1.22 -6.32 9.27
C ARG A 17 1.20 -4.89 8.77
N ASP A 18 2.33 -4.38 8.27
CA ASP A 18 2.42 -3.01 7.82
C ASP A 18 1.65 -2.81 6.50
N GLY A 19 1.63 -3.81 5.62
CA GLY A 19 0.72 -3.83 4.46
C GLY A 19 -0.75 -3.68 4.84
N TRP A 20 -1.21 -4.43 5.85
CA TRP A 20 -2.59 -4.28 6.37
C TRP A 20 -2.89 -2.88 6.91
N LYS A 21 -1.96 -2.28 7.68
CA LYS A 21 -2.14 -0.90 8.18
C LYS A 21 -2.24 0.12 7.06
N ILE A 22 -1.48 -0.07 5.97
CA ILE A 22 -1.54 0.80 4.79
C ILE A 22 -2.90 0.65 4.11
N HIS A 23 -3.45 -0.57 4.04
CA HIS A 23 -4.81 -0.81 3.53
C HIS A 23 -5.86 -0.08 4.38
N ASP A 24 -5.79 -0.18 5.71
CA ASP A 24 -6.70 0.57 6.61
C ASP A 24 -6.61 2.08 6.40
N THR A 25 -5.39 2.59 6.18
CA THR A 25 -5.16 4.01 5.87
C THR A 25 -5.80 4.40 4.53
N ALA A 26 -5.75 3.51 3.53
CA ALA A 26 -6.39 3.73 2.23
C ALA A 26 -7.91 3.80 2.35
N GLU A 27 -8.51 2.90 3.15
CA GLU A 27 -9.95 2.93 3.42
C GLU A 27 -10.36 4.22 4.15
N TYR A 28 -9.62 4.63 5.19
CA TYR A 28 -9.88 5.90 5.87
C TYR A 28 -9.74 7.12 4.94
N THR A 29 -8.76 7.11 4.04
CA THR A 29 -8.57 8.18 3.06
C THR A 29 -9.75 8.25 2.07
N TYR A 30 -10.28 7.09 1.68
CA TYR A 30 -11.47 7.00 0.84
C TYR A 30 -12.74 7.49 1.57
N GLU A 31 -12.90 7.15 2.85
CA GLU A 31 -14.00 7.69 3.68
C GLU A 31 -13.92 9.21 3.81
N LEU A 32 -12.72 9.77 3.99
CA LEU A 32 -12.50 11.21 4.06
C LEU A 32 -12.92 11.91 2.76
N ARG A 33 -12.66 11.29 1.60
CA ARG A 33 -13.15 11.78 0.30
C ARG A 33 -14.66 11.86 0.29
N GLN A 34 -15.34 10.77 0.65
CA GLN A 34 -16.80 10.72 0.64
C GLN A 34 -17.40 11.76 1.58
N TRP A 35 -16.81 11.94 2.76
CA TRP A 35 -17.22 12.99 3.70
C TRP A 35 -17.06 14.38 3.07
N LEU A 36 -15.89 14.67 2.47
CA LEU A 36 -15.63 15.95 1.84
C LEU A 36 -16.61 16.23 0.68
N ASP A 37 -16.88 15.25 -0.18
CA ASP A 37 -17.83 15.37 -1.28
C ASP A 37 -19.25 15.69 -0.77
N ASN A 38 -19.66 15.06 0.34
CA ASN A 38 -20.96 15.33 0.97
C ASN A 38 -21.04 16.74 1.57
N GLU A 39 -20.01 17.19 2.28
CA GLU A 39 -19.93 18.54 2.84
C GLU A 39 -19.98 19.59 1.72
N LEU A 40 -19.22 19.37 0.65
CA LEU A 40 -19.18 20.26 -0.51
C LEU A 40 -20.50 20.28 -1.27
N ALA A 41 -21.15 19.13 -1.45
CA ALA A 41 -22.47 19.05 -2.08
C ALA A 41 -23.52 19.84 -1.30
N SER A 42 -23.42 19.87 0.03
CA SER A 42 -24.35 20.58 0.90
C SER A 42 -24.30 22.12 0.77
N LEU A 43 -23.18 22.67 0.29
CA LEU A 43 -22.99 24.11 0.18
C LEU A 43 -23.96 24.76 -0.82
N GLY A 44 -24.46 24.03 -1.83
CA GLY A 44 -25.38 24.60 -2.81
C GLY A 44 -24.81 25.88 -3.47
N ASP A 45 -25.67 26.87 -3.70
CA ASP A 45 -25.30 28.18 -4.24
C ASP A 45 -25.09 29.19 -3.09
N ILE A 46 -23.86 29.24 -2.59
CA ILE A 46 -23.44 30.11 -1.47
C ILE A 46 -23.14 31.56 -1.89
N TRP A 47 -22.96 31.80 -3.18
CA TRP A 47 -22.60 33.12 -3.72
C TRP A 47 -23.80 33.87 -4.30
N GLY A 48 -24.94 33.18 -4.46
CA GLY A 48 -26.17 33.74 -5.02
C GLY A 48 -26.21 33.60 -6.53
N SER A 49 -27.35 33.90 -7.16
CA SER A 49 -27.56 33.60 -8.57
C SER A 49 -27.49 34.84 -9.46
N GLY A 50 -26.73 34.76 -10.57
CA GLY A 50 -26.96 35.58 -11.76
C GLY A 50 -26.03 36.79 -11.97
N ASP A 51 -25.04 37.03 -11.10
CA ASP A 51 -23.96 37.99 -11.37
C ASP A 51 -22.66 37.29 -11.80
N GLU A 52 -21.73 38.04 -12.40
CA GLU A 52 -20.46 37.52 -12.92
C GLU A 52 -19.58 36.97 -11.79
N PHE A 53 -19.61 37.61 -10.63
CA PHE A 53 -18.86 37.19 -9.45
C PHE A 53 -19.31 35.81 -8.96
N ALA A 54 -20.60 35.57 -8.80
CA ALA A 54 -21.13 34.28 -8.37
C ALA A 54 -20.77 33.16 -9.37
N ASN A 55 -20.90 33.42 -10.68
CA ASN A 55 -20.52 32.45 -11.72
C ASN A 55 -19.02 32.09 -11.66
N ASP A 56 -18.14 33.07 -11.45
CA ASP A 56 -16.71 32.84 -11.34
C ASP A 56 -16.34 32.06 -10.06
N MET A 57 -17.01 32.38 -8.95
CA MET A 57 -16.82 31.68 -7.68
C MET A 57 -17.31 30.24 -7.73
N ASP A 58 -18.46 29.98 -8.35
CA ASP A 58 -18.98 28.62 -8.57
C ASP A 58 -18.06 27.80 -9.45
N LYS A 59 -17.51 28.41 -10.52
CA LYS A 59 -16.52 27.75 -11.37
C LYS A 59 -15.25 27.43 -10.60
N SER A 60 -14.71 28.38 -9.84
CA SER A 60 -13.52 28.20 -9.01
C SER A 60 -13.71 27.07 -7.99
N LEU A 61 -14.85 27.08 -7.30
CA LEU A 61 -15.23 26.04 -6.35
C LEU A 61 -15.34 24.69 -7.05
N GLY A 62 -16.02 24.59 -8.20
CA GLY A 62 -16.12 23.36 -8.97
C GLY A 62 -14.78 22.76 -9.41
N VAL A 63 -13.83 23.61 -9.84
CA VAL A 63 -12.45 23.18 -10.15
C VAL A 63 -11.74 22.66 -8.92
N LEU A 64 -11.87 23.35 -7.78
CA LEU A 64 -11.28 22.93 -6.52
C LEU A 64 -11.84 21.57 -6.06
N ARG A 65 -13.18 21.39 -6.11
CA ARG A 65 -13.84 20.12 -5.75
C ARG A 65 -13.30 18.96 -6.59
N THR A 66 -13.24 19.16 -7.91
CA THR A 66 -12.74 18.14 -8.84
C THR A 66 -11.27 17.82 -8.55
N SER A 67 -10.44 18.85 -8.40
CA SER A 67 -8.99 18.67 -8.18
C SER A 67 -8.68 17.97 -6.86
N ILE A 68 -9.42 18.26 -5.79
CA ILE A 68 -9.25 17.58 -4.50
C ILE A 68 -9.73 16.13 -4.61
N SER A 69 -10.89 15.87 -5.23
CA SER A 69 -11.37 14.50 -5.43
C SER A 69 -10.35 13.67 -6.21
N ASP A 70 -9.82 14.18 -7.32
CA ASP A 70 -8.83 13.49 -8.15
C ASP A 70 -7.54 13.21 -7.37
N TYR A 71 -7.09 14.17 -6.56
CA TYR A 71 -5.90 13.99 -5.73
C TYR A 71 -6.09 12.93 -4.65
N ILE A 72 -7.25 12.91 -3.98
CA ILE A 72 -7.54 11.89 -2.95
C ILE A 72 -7.68 10.51 -3.59
N ASP A 73 -8.32 10.39 -4.75
CA ASP A 73 -8.40 9.12 -5.49
C ASP A 73 -7.04 8.57 -5.89
N PHE A 74 -6.13 9.45 -6.30
CA PHE A 74 -4.74 9.09 -6.54
C PHE A 74 -4.06 8.56 -5.27
N LEU A 75 -4.25 9.22 -4.12
CA LEU A 75 -3.67 8.78 -2.84
C LEU A 75 -4.20 7.41 -2.42
N VAL A 76 -5.51 7.18 -2.51
CA VAL A 76 -6.12 5.88 -2.18
C VAL A 76 -5.53 4.78 -3.06
N THR A 77 -5.42 5.03 -4.36
CA THR A 77 -4.85 4.05 -5.31
C THR A 77 -3.39 3.75 -4.96
N ALA A 78 -2.57 4.79 -4.75
CA ALA A 78 -1.17 4.63 -4.42
C ALA A 78 -0.96 3.88 -3.08
N GLN A 79 -1.83 4.13 -2.08
CA GLN A 79 -1.78 3.41 -0.81
C GLN A 79 -2.17 1.94 -0.97
N LYS A 80 -3.22 1.63 -1.75
CA LYS A 80 -3.62 0.24 -2.02
C LYS A 80 -2.52 -0.53 -2.77
N ASP A 81 -1.96 0.06 -3.81
CA ASP A 81 -0.85 -0.55 -4.55
C ASP A 81 0.36 -0.80 -3.63
N LEU A 82 0.71 0.16 -2.78
CA LEU A 82 1.80 0.02 -1.81
C LEU A 82 1.52 -1.08 -0.79
N ALA A 83 0.28 -1.15 -0.27
CA ALA A 83 -0.15 -2.19 0.66
C ALA A 83 -0.01 -3.57 0.01
N ASP A 84 -0.55 -3.75 -1.20
CA ASP A 84 -0.52 -5.02 -1.93
C ASP A 84 0.91 -5.49 -2.20
N HIS A 85 1.78 -4.58 -2.67
CA HIS A 85 3.19 -4.89 -2.85
C HIS A 85 3.89 -5.28 -1.54
N THR A 86 3.54 -4.62 -0.44
CA THR A 86 4.14 -4.87 0.88
C THR A 86 3.73 -6.25 1.43
N VAL A 87 2.44 -6.60 1.31
CA VAL A 87 1.93 -7.94 1.66
C VAL A 87 2.57 -9.01 0.77
N GLN A 88 2.67 -8.74 -0.54
CA GLN A 88 3.30 -9.67 -1.50
C GLN A 88 4.77 -9.91 -1.17
N MET A 89 5.53 -8.87 -0.80
CA MET A 89 6.92 -8.99 -0.36
C MET A 89 7.03 -9.85 0.91
N GLY A 90 6.18 -9.61 1.92
CA GLY A 90 6.12 -10.44 3.12
C GLY A 90 5.88 -11.92 2.77
N GLY A 91 4.87 -12.22 1.93
CA GLY A 91 4.61 -13.58 1.48
C GLY A 91 5.75 -14.23 0.70
N ASN A 92 6.48 -13.47 -0.11
CA ASN A 92 7.66 -13.96 -0.83
C ASN A 92 8.81 -14.31 0.11
N TYR A 93 9.09 -13.46 1.11
CA TYR A 93 10.14 -13.74 2.08
C TYR A 93 9.80 -14.93 2.98
N GLY A 94 8.57 -15.02 3.47
CA GLY A 94 8.14 -16.18 4.28
C GLY A 94 8.22 -17.50 3.51
N ARG A 95 7.89 -17.52 2.21
CA ARG A 95 8.07 -18.71 1.36
C ARG A 95 9.55 -19.06 1.15
N ALA A 96 10.39 -18.07 0.91
CA ALA A 96 11.83 -18.29 0.72
C ALA A 96 12.48 -18.82 2.01
N GLU A 97 12.07 -18.31 3.16
CA GLU A 97 12.51 -18.80 4.47
C GLU A 97 12.07 -20.25 4.70
N GLY A 98 10.80 -20.59 4.47
CA GLY A 98 10.33 -21.98 4.61
C GLY A 98 11.08 -22.97 3.70
N VAL A 99 11.36 -22.59 2.44
CA VAL A 99 12.18 -23.42 1.55
C VAL A 99 13.61 -23.58 2.09
N ASN A 100 14.18 -22.53 2.67
CA ASN A 100 15.52 -22.59 3.27
C ASN A 100 15.53 -23.47 4.53
N GLU A 101 14.50 -23.41 5.37
CA GLU A 101 14.34 -24.29 6.55
C GLU A 101 14.18 -25.76 6.14
N ASP A 102 13.39 -26.06 5.11
CA ASP A 102 13.22 -27.41 4.57
C ASP A 102 14.55 -27.97 4.03
N ILE A 103 15.32 -27.16 3.31
CA ILE A 103 16.64 -27.55 2.82
C ILE A 103 17.62 -27.76 3.99
N ALA A 104 17.63 -26.84 4.97
CA ALA A 104 18.54 -26.90 6.10
C ALA A 104 18.24 -28.08 7.03
N SER A 105 16.97 -28.38 7.29
CA SER A 105 16.54 -29.51 8.12
C SER A 105 16.81 -30.87 7.46
N GLY A 106 16.94 -30.91 6.12
CA GLY A 106 17.36 -32.09 5.37
C GLY A 106 18.88 -32.32 5.33
N ILE A 107 19.70 -31.41 5.87
CA ILE A 107 21.16 -31.55 5.94
C ILE A 107 21.51 -32.12 7.33
N ASP A 108 21.91 -33.39 7.37
CA ASP A 108 22.52 -33.98 8.57
C ASP A 108 23.96 -33.44 8.73
N PRO A 109 24.27 -32.64 9.77
CA PRO A 109 25.59 -32.06 9.97
C PRO A 109 26.68 -33.11 10.25
N ALA A 110 26.31 -34.35 10.60
CA ALA A 110 27.27 -35.44 10.84
C ALA A 110 27.75 -36.13 9.54
N ASN A 111 27.03 -35.96 8.42
CA ASN A 111 27.34 -36.63 7.17
C ASN A 111 27.11 -35.62 6.04
N GLY A 112 28.17 -34.92 5.62
CA GLY A 112 28.16 -33.91 4.56
C GLY A 112 27.81 -34.40 3.15
N SER A 113 27.08 -35.52 3.05
CA SER A 113 26.48 -35.99 1.82
C SER A 113 25.11 -35.34 1.66
N ARG A 114 25.04 -34.32 0.78
CA ARG A 114 23.76 -33.93 0.16
C ARG A 114 23.05 -35.18 -0.35
N PRO A 115 21.72 -35.32 -0.21
CA PRO A 115 20.95 -36.18 -1.09
C PRO A 115 21.10 -35.61 -2.50
N GLY A 116 22.01 -36.22 -3.27
CA GLY A 116 22.28 -35.82 -4.64
C GLY A 116 21.05 -36.03 -5.50
N GLY A 117 20.52 -34.93 -6.04
CA GLY A 117 19.84 -34.99 -7.33
C GLY A 117 20.79 -35.51 -8.41
N GLY A 118 20.27 -36.37 -9.29
CA GLY A 118 20.96 -36.83 -10.49
C GLY A 118 19.96 -37.44 -11.48
N ARG A 119 19.35 -36.61 -12.34
CA ARG A 119 19.56 -36.58 -13.80
C ARG A 119 19.35 -37.92 -14.54
N ARG A 120 18.12 -38.15 -15.01
CA ARG A 120 17.71 -38.30 -16.43
C ARG A 120 16.20 -38.22 -16.53
#